data_AF-A0A534LWC5-F1
#
_entry.id   AF-A0A534LWC5-F1
#
_cell.length_a   1.000
_cell.length_b   1.000
_cell.length_c   1.000
_cell.angle_alpha   90.00
_cell.angle_beta   90.00
_cell.angle_gamma   90.00
#
_symmetry.space_group_name_H-M   'P 1'
#
loop_
_entity.id
_entity.type
_entity.pdbx_description
1 polymer ?
#
loop_
_entity_poly.entity_id
_entity_poly.type
_entity_poly.pdbx_seq_one_letter_code
_entity_poly.pdbx_strand_id
1 'polypeptide(L)'
;MMRGRSRGGRAETPVSTLLVLVAILTVLAPIAEATMSPPGPRAAPIALLSTRGVRADPFDTSGVGITSGPSGLFFDYVVTIVMENKGICEILTTCGGAAPYLTSLANDSGLATHFTQCSVPSLSNYLCLTAASSFGCTANSHPRSDACTWAAWNATNIVSRLVDAGLTWKAYLEAMPTNCDSSNAGRYAVKHNPFVYYGDLAGNATRCSRVVPAGPSDQALLNGLDSVANASNYMWLTPDLCNDMHDCNVTVGDAFMAGLVPQILNSTVFRTQRAALLITYDEDGGKGSPNLYTVWSGPMARRGYRSAVAYDHFSVLRTLEENWNLAPLNGNDSSASSMASFLVEGPVARFVSSPAWPQGNATVTFNASTSSSSAPNVTLQFRWDWTDDGIWDTPWSTNPIAEHAYTPAGVYTA
;
A
#
# COMPACT_ATOMS: atom_id res chain seq x y z
N MET A 1 -4.68 -36.64 30.10
CA MET A 1 -5.12 -38.06 30.17
C MET A 1 -5.59 -38.47 28.78
N MET A 2 -5.08 -39.58 28.23
CA MET A 2 -5.35 -40.06 26.86
C MET A 2 -6.78 -40.58 26.64
N ARG A 3 -7.31 -40.33 25.44
CA ARG A 3 -8.15 -41.15 24.50
C ARG A 3 -8.32 -40.24 23.26
N GLY A 4 -7.97 -40.54 22.01
CA GLY A 4 -8.18 -41.68 21.11
C GLY A 4 -8.15 -41.12 19.67
N ARG A 5 -7.74 -41.91 18.66
CA ARG A 5 -7.65 -41.54 17.22
C ARG A 5 -8.97 -40.97 16.67
N SER A 6 -8.91 -39.89 15.86
CA SER A 6 -9.43 -39.88 14.48
C SER A 6 -9.08 -38.59 13.70
N ARG A 7 -8.54 -38.80 12.49
CA ARG A 7 -8.73 -38.03 11.24
C ARG A 7 -8.20 -36.59 11.16
N GLY A 8 -7.46 -36.37 10.08
CA GLY A 8 -6.79 -35.12 9.75
C GLY A 8 -7.73 -33.93 9.67
N GLY A 9 -7.35 -32.89 10.38
CA GLY A 9 -7.63 -31.51 10.01
C GLY A 9 -6.29 -30.87 9.70
N ARG A 10 -6.17 -30.22 8.54
CA ARG A 10 -5.13 -29.20 8.35
C ARG A 10 -5.36 -28.15 9.45
N ALA A 11 -4.31 -27.85 10.21
CA ALA A 11 -4.33 -26.64 11.03
C ALA A 11 -4.20 -25.46 10.07
N GLU A 12 -5.31 -24.77 9.83
CA GLU A 12 -5.30 -23.38 9.40
C GLU A 12 -5.60 -22.58 10.67
N THR A 13 -4.55 -22.12 11.33
CA THR A 13 -4.61 -21.20 12.47
C THR A 13 -3.79 -19.95 12.13
N PRO A 14 -4.29 -18.73 12.41
CA PRO A 14 -3.51 -17.52 12.24
C PRO A 14 -2.77 -17.21 13.54
N VAL A 15 -1.50 -17.64 13.63
CA VAL A 15 -0.46 -17.12 14.55
C VAL A 15 0.88 -17.20 13.80
N SER A 16 1.77 -16.22 13.96
CA SER A 16 2.88 -15.91 13.04
C SER A 16 4.15 -16.73 13.30
N THR A 17 4.22 -17.97 12.82
CA THR A 17 5.44 -18.81 13.00
C THR A 17 6.31 -18.93 11.73
N LEU A 18 5.81 -18.46 10.59
CA LEU A 18 6.51 -18.50 9.31
C LEU A 18 6.16 -17.27 8.47
N LEU A 19 7.16 -16.43 8.19
CA LEU A 19 7.01 -15.44 7.12
C LEU A 19 7.59 -16.02 5.83
N VAL A 20 6.75 -16.17 4.82
CA VAL A 20 7.20 -16.35 3.44
C VAL A 20 7.16 -14.97 2.78
N LEU A 21 8.32 -14.46 2.38
CA LEU A 21 8.40 -13.21 1.62
C LEU A 21 9.06 -13.45 0.27
N VAL A 22 8.64 -12.66 -0.72
CA VAL A 22 9.15 -12.65 -2.10
C VAL A 22 10.05 -11.42 -2.32
N ALA A 23 11.06 -11.65 -3.17
CA ALA A 23 11.90 -10.72 -3.95
C ALA A 23 13.31 -10.41 -3.41
N ILE A 24 14.29 -11.22 -3.84
CA ILE A 24 15.50 -10.64 -4.43
C ILE A 24 15.31 -10.70 -5.95
N LEU A 25 15.10 -9.54 -6.57
CA LEU A 25 15.24 -9.38 -8.01
C LEU A 25 16.75 -9.23 -8.30
N THR A 26 17.44 -10.31 -8.67
CA THR A 26 18.82 -10.15 -9.18
C THR A 26 18.74 -9.55 -10.58
N VAL A 27 18.87 -8.23 -10.68
CA VAL A 27 19.13 -7.55 -11.96
C VAL A 27 20.57 -7.86 -12.35
N LEU A 28 20.79 -8.88 -13.18
CA LEU A 28 22.02 -8.98 -13.95
C LEU A 28 21.88 -8.03 -15.14
N ALA A 29 22.26 -6.76 -14.94
CA ALA A 29 22.60 -5.88 -16.05
C ALA A 29 24.04 -6.23 -16.50
N PRO A 30 24.33 -6.39 -17.81
CA PRO A 30 25.69 -6.49 -18.29
C PRO A 30 26.39 -5.14 -18.05
N ILE A 31 27.29 -5.10 -17.07
CA ILE A 31 28.16 -3.94 -16.84
C ILE A 31 29.24 -3.97 -17.94
N ALA A 32 29.22 -2.96 -18.80
CA ALA A 32 30.36 -2.62 -19.63
C ALA A 32 31.52 -2.22 -18.71
N GLU A 33 32.67 -2.85 -18.90
CA GLU A 33 33.91 -2.59 -18.15
C GLU A 33 34.29 -1.11 -18.21
N ALA A 34 34.38 -0.49 -17.03
CA ALA A 34 35.19 0.70 -16.82
C ALA A 34 36.09 0.44 -15.62
N THR A 35 37.39 0.43 -15.89
CA THR A 35 38.48 0.22 -14.95
C THR A 35 38.59 1.40 -13.98
N MET A 36 38.67 1.15 -12.65
CA MET A 36 39.46 1.93 -11.68
C MET A 36 39.43 1.36 -10.24
N SER A 37 40.56 1.50 -9.55
CA SER A 37 41.07 0.88 -8.30
C SER A 37 40.27 1.07 -6.98
N PRO A 38 40.59 0.30 -5.89
CA PRO A 38 39.75 0.16 -4.70
C PRO A 38 40.13 1.10 -3.54
N PRO A 39 39.18 1.43 -2.63
CA PRO A 39 39.49 1.81 -1.25
C PRO A 39 39.02 0.74 -0.23
N GLY A 40 39.80 0.61 0.86
CA GLY A 40 39.71 -0.45 1.87
C GLY A 40 38.55 -0.37 2.89
N PRO A 41 38.57 -1.24 3.92
CA PRO A 41 37.39 -1.55 4.73
C PRO A 41 37.15 -0.49 5.82
N ARG A 42 35.91 0.00 5.92
CA ARG A 42 35.42 0.72 7.10
C ARG A 42 34.25 -0.06 7.72
N ALA A 43 34.40 -0.32 9.02
CA ALA A 43 33.42 -0.98 9.87
C ALA A 43 32.14 -0.16 10.00
N ALA A 44 30.98 -0.83 10.00
CA ALA A 44 29.68 -0.25 10.31
C ALA A 44 29.41 -0.33 11.83
N PRO A 45 28.75 0.69 12.43
CA PRO A 45 28.35 0.64 13.82
C PRO A 45 27.09 -0.23 13.99
N ILE A 46 27.08 -1.03 15.06
CA ILE A 46 25.92 -1.83 15.49
C ILE A 46 25.08 -0.97 16.44
N ALA A 47 23.83 -0.72 16.09
CA ALA A 47 22.83 -0.17 17.02
C ALA A 47 22.04 -1.32 17.63
N LEU A 48 22.23 -1.57 18.94
CA LEU A 48 21.37 -2.42 19.74
C LEU A 48 20.12 -1.64 20.15
N LEU A 49 18.93 -2.17 19.86
CA LEU A 49 17.73 -1.90 20.65
C LEU A 49 17.25 -3.21 21.29
N SER A 50 17.08 -3.15 22.61
CA SER A 50 16.60 -4.22 23.47
C SER A 50 15.20 -3.87 23.94
N THR A 51 14.28 -4.84 23.92
CA THR A 51 13.08 -4.82 24.74
C THR A 51 13.11 -6.04 25.66
N ARG A 52 13.06 -5.79 26.97
CA ARG A 52 12.95 -6.83 28.01
C ARG A 52 11.46 -7.08 28.27
N GLY A 53 11.02 -8.33 28.20
CA GLY A 53 9.76 -8.76 28.79
C GLY A 53 9.95 -9.08 30.28
N VAL A 54 9.27 -8.34 31.16
CA VAL A 54 9.08 -8.73 32.58
C VAL A 54 7.65 -9.23 32.76
N ARG A 55 7.53 -10.28 33.57
CA ARG A 55 6.31 -10.97 34.01
C ARG A 55 5.18 -10.02 34.42
N ALA A 56 3.97 -10.41 34.06
CA ALA A 56 2.72 -9.73 34.40
C ALA A 56 2.42 -9.77 35.91
N ASP A 57 2.10 -8.60 36.47
CA ASP A 57 1.15 -8.40 37.57
C ASP A 57 0.21 -7.25 37.17
N PRO A 58 -1.03 -7.18 37.70
CA PRO A 58 -2.10 -6.40 37.10
C PRO A 58 -2.19 -5.01 37.71
N PHE A 59 -1.55 -4.00 37.11
CA PHE A 59 -1.97 -2.59 37.27
C PHE A 59 -1.70 -1.78 35.98
N ASP A 60 -2.68 -0.94 35.68
CA ASP A 60 -2.78 0.10 34.66
C ASP A 60 -1.46 0.83 34.32
N THR A 61 -1.03 0.76 33.05
CA THR A 61 -0.37 1.87 32.34
C THR A 61 -0.47 1.65 30.83
N SER A 62 -1.03 2.65 30.15
CA SER A 62 -0.92 2.93 28.72
C SER A 62 0.52 2.82 28.20
N GLY A 63 0.76 1.86 27.31
CA GLY A 63 1.99 1.68 26.54
C GLY A 63 1.64 1.33 25.10
N VAL A 64 2.11 2.13 24.15
CA VAL A 64 1.90 1.97 22.70
C VAL A 64 2.61 0.69 22.23
N GLY A 65 1.85 -0.39 22.08
CA GLY A 65 2.25 -1.53 21.26
C GLY A 65 2.12 -1.13 19.79
N ILE A 66 3.24 -1.05 19.06
CA ILE A 66 3.21 -0.89 17.60
C ILE A 66 2.85 -2.25 17.02
N THR A 67 1.55 -2.53 16.92
CA THR A 67 1.03 -3.62 16.09
C THR A 67 1.11 -3.16 14.65
N SER A 68 1.84 -3.88 13.78
CA SER A 68 1.61 -3.80 12.34
C SER A 68 0.11 -4.03 12.10
N GLY A 69 -0.57 -3.10 11.42
CA GLY A 69 -2.00 -3.23 11.11
C GLY A 69 -2.31 -4.54 10.38
N PRO A 70 -3.59 -4.96 10.31
CA PRO A 70 -3.97 -6.23 9.71
C PRO A 70 -3.47 -6.32 8.25
N SER A 71 -2.95 -7.50 7.90
CA SER A 71 -2.46 -7.78 6.55
C SER A 71 -3.61 -7.81 5.54
N GLY A 72 -3.38 -7.28 4.35
CA GLY A 72 -4.35 -7.35 3.25
C GLY A 72 -4.20 -8.61 2.40
N LEU A 73 -5.18 -8.88 1.53
CA LEU A 73 -5.18 -9.99 0.58
C LEU A 73 -4.08 -9.82 -0.48
N PHE A 74 -3.88 -8.61 -0.98
CA PHE A 74 -2.94 -8.29 -2.05
C PHE A 74 -1.73 -7.49 -1.51
N PHE A 75 -1.97 -6.45 -0.73
CA PHE A 75 -0.92 -5.62 -0.12
C PHE A 75 -1.26 -5.22 1.31
N ASP A 76 -0.21 -4.93 2.09
CA ASP A 76 -0.32 -4.40 3.46
C ASP A 76 -0.20 -2.86 3.48
N TYR A 77 0.45 -2.32 2.44
CA TYR A 77 0.69 -0.89 2.26
C TYR A 77 0.32 -0.46 0.84
N VAL A 78 -0.35 0.67 0.69
CA VAL A 78 -0.60 1.28 -0.62
C VAL A 78 -0.32 2.77 -0.58
N VAL A 79 0.37 3.26 -1.61
CA VAL A 79 0.42 4.69 -1.94
C VAL A 79 -0.52 4.92 -3.12
N THR A 80 -1.46 5.84 -2.97
CA THR A 80 -2.33 6.32 -4.05
C THR A 80 -1.92 7.74 -4.40
N ILE A 81 -1.52 7.96 -5.65
CA ILE A 81 -1.22 9.28 -6.21
C ILE A 81 -2.34 9.63 -7.20
N VAL A 82 -2.97 10.78 -6.99
CA VAL A 82 -3.98 11.30 -7.92
C VAL A 82 -3.43 12.54 -8.60
N MET A 83 -3.39 12.46 -9.93
CA MET A 83 -2.95 13.51 -10.85
C MET A 83 -4.17 14.16 -11.52
N GLU A 84 -3.96 15.23 -12.28
CA GLU A 84 -5.04 16.05 -12.81
C GLU A 84 -5.21 16.00 -14.33
N ASN A 85 -6.45 15.85 -14.76
CA ASN A 85 -6.95 16.32 -16.05
C ASN A 85 -6.19 15.77 -17.29
N LYS A 86 -5.98 14.45 -17.37
CA LYS A 86 -5.35 13.79 -18.54
C LYS A 86 -5.99 12.46 -18.91
N GLY A 87 -6.41 12.39 -20.17
CA GLY A 87 -6.68 11.12 -20.84
C GLY A 87 -5.39 10.29 -21.03
N ILE A 88 -5.55 8.99 -21.17
CA ILE A 88 -4.44 8.03 -21.29
C ILE A 88 -3.48 8.37 -22.44
N CYS A 89 -3.99 8.89 -23.56
CA CYS A 89 -3.18 9.26 -24.73
C CYS A 89 -2.55 10.65 -24.66
N GLU A 90 -2.87 11.45 -23.65
CA GLU A 90 -2.10 12.66 -23.35
C GLU A 90 -0.81 12.31 -22.57
N ILE A 91 -0.81 11.17 -21.88
CA ILE A 91 0.33 10.64 -21.14
C ILE A 91 1.18 9.74 -22.03
N LEU A 92 0.59 8.68 -22.59
CA LEU A 92 1.33 7.65 -23.30
C LEU A 92 1.94 8.15 -24.61
N THR A 93 3.26 8.11 -24.73
CA THR A 93 3.97 8.48 -25.96
C THR A 93 3.61 7.58 -27.15
N THR A 94 3.08 6.39 -26.89
CA THR A 94 2.60 5.44 -27.92
C THR A 94 1.31 5.87 -28.61
N CYS A 95 0.58 6.86 -28.09
CA CYS A 95 -0.62 7.39 -28.74
C CYS A 95 -0.72 8.93 -28.73
N GLY A 96 0.43 9.61 -28.69
CA GLY A 96 0.53 11.06 -28.89
C GLY A 96 0.87 11.89 -27.64
N GLY A 97 1.04 11.22 -26.50
CA GLY A 97 1.41 11.87 -25.23
C GLY A 97 2.89 12.25 -25.15
N ALA A 98 3.24 12.99 -24.11
CA ALA A 98 4.58 13.55 -23.91
C ALA A 98 5.22 13.14 -22.57
N ALA A 99 4.77 12.03 -21.97
CA ALA A 99 5.26 11.53 -20.68
C ALA A 99 6.09 10.25 -20.85
N PRO A 100 7.37 10.33 -21.25
CA PRO A 100 8.20 9.14 -21.46
C PRO A 100 8.39 8.30 -20.19
N TYR A 101 8.51 8.91 -19.00
CA TYR A 101 8.65 8.16 -17.76
C TYR A 101 7.37 7.38 -17.42
N LEU A 102 6.22 8.04 -17.41
CA LEU A 102 4.92 7.39 -17.16
C LEU A 102 4.59 6.34 -18.25
N THR A 103 5.04 6.54 -19.48
CA THR A 103 4.92 5.51 -20.53
C THR A 103 5.76 4.28 -20.19
N SER A 104 7.01 4.46 -19.78
CA SER A 104 7.87 3.35 -19.35
C SER A 104 7.27 2.62 -18.14
N LEU A 105 6.79 3.38 -17.14
CA LEU A 105 6.16 2.82 -15.95
C LEU A 105 4.96 1.94 -16.31
N ALA A 106 4.10 2.40 -17.23
CA ALA A 106 2.95 1.64 -17.70
C ALA A 106 3.34 0.36 -18.46
N ASN A 107 4.47 0.36 -19.17
CA ASN A 107 4.98 -0.83 -19.85
C ASN A 107 5.53 -1.87 -18.88
N ASP A 108 6.14 -1.43 -17.77
CA ASP A 108 6.73 -2.30 -16.76
C ASP A 108 5.74 -2.77 -15.68
N SER A 109 4.56 -2.15 -15.63
CA SER A 109 3.58 -2.31 -14.54
C SER A 109 2.23 -2.80 -15.08
N GLY A 110 1.18 -2.67 -14.28
CA GLY A 110 -0.19 -3.02 -14.67
C GLY A 110 -0.97 -1.78 -15.13
N LEU A 111 -1.32 -1.69 -16.41
CA LEU A 111 -2.05 -0.55 -16.99
C LEU A 111 -3.53 -0.88 -17.29
N ALA A 112 -4.44 -0.09 -16.74
CA ALA A 112 -5.85 -0.10 -17.13
C ALA A 112 -6.01 0.70 -18.44
N THR A 113 -6.50 0.06 -19.49
CA THR A 113 -6.71 0.72 -20.79
C THR A 113 -8.12 1.25 -20.98
N HIS A 114 -9.05 0.88 -20.08
CA HIS A 114 -10.47 1.26 -20.09
C HIS A 114 -10.90 1.73 -18.69
N PHE A 115 -10.25 2.78 -18.18
CA PHE A 115 -10.55 3.39 -16.89
C PHE A 115 -11.21 4.75 -17.06
N THR A 116 -12.44 4.96 -16.63
CA THR A 116 -13.19 6.21 -16.83
C THR A 116 -13.32 7.02 -15.54
N GLN A 117 -13.53 8.33 -15.65
CA GLN A 117 -13.92 9.14 -14.49
C GLN A 117 -15.35 8.81 -14.03
N CYS A 118 -15.62 8.97 -12.73
CA CYS A 118 -16.99 8.78 -12.22
C CYS A 118 -17.90 9.97 -12.56
N SER A 119 -17.33 11.18 -12.64
CA SER A 119 -18.09 12.43 -12.72
C SER A 119 -17.21 13.59 -13.19
N VAL A 120 -17.77 14.79 -13.21
CA VAL A 120 -17.08 16.08 -13.40
C VAL A 120 -17.75 17.11 -12.49
N PRO A 121 -17.03 18.12 -11.97
CA PRO A 121 -15.59 18.41 -12.13
C PRO A 121 -14.71 17.62 -11.14
N SER A 122 -13.39 17.90 -11.12
CA SER A 122 -12.37 17.31 -10.23
C SER A 122 -12.87 16.92 -8.84
N LEU A 123 -13.44 17.84 -8.06
CA LEU A 123 -13.91 17.56 -6.69
C LEU A 123 -14.75 16.27 -6.62
N SER A 124 -15.66 16.08 -7.57
CA SER A 124 -16.54 14.92 -7.63
C SER A 124 -15.76 13.61 -7.79
N ASN A 125 -14.67 13.62 -8.56
CA ASN A 125 -13.81 12.46 -8.77
C ASN A 125 -13.01 12.10 -7.51
N TYR A 126 -12.48 13.09 -6.77
CA TYR A 126 -11.84 12.84 -5.46
C TYR A 126 -12.82 12.27 -4.43
N LEU A 127 -14.07 12.75 -4.43
CA LEU A 127 -15.13 12.19 -3.57
C LEU A 127 -15.52 10.77 -4.00
N CYS A 128 -15.55 10.46 -5.30
CA CYS A 128 -15.75 9.09 -5.77
C CYS A 128 -14.62 8.15 -5.32
N LEU A 129 -13.37 8.59 -5.39
CA LEU A 129 -12.20 7.81 -4.98
C LEU A 129 -12.12 7.55 -3.47
N THR A 130 -12.86 8.30 -2.65
CA THR A 130 -12.73 8.24 -1.18
C THR A 130 -14.05 8.03 -0.42
N ALA A 131 -15.20 8.21 -1.06
CA ALA A 131 -16.52 8.01 -0.48
C ALA A 131 -17.53 7.27 -1.40
N ALA A 132 -17.07 6.76 -2.54
CA ALA A 132 -17.88 6.06 -3.53
C ALA A 132 -19.10 6.86 -4.01
N SER A 133 -19.01 8.20 -4.02
CA SER A 133 -20.10 9.08 -4.44
C SER A 133 -19.56 10.45 -4.84
N SER A 134 -20.11 11.04 -5.90
CA SER A 134 -19.91 12.47 -6.19
C SER A 134 -20.78 13.38 -5.32
N PHE A 135 -21.74 12.81 -4.58
CA PHE A 135 -22.78 13.51 -3.83
C PHE A 135 -23.61 14.49 -4.67
N GLY A 136 -23.59 14.33 -6.00
CA GLY A 136 -24.23 15.27 -6.93
C GLY A 136 -23.50 16.61 -7.04
N CYS A 137 -22.22 16.68 -6.66
CA CYS A 137 -21.43 17.88 -6.87
C CYS A 137 -21.23 18.14 -8.37
N THR A 138 -21.58 19.34 -8.81
CA THR A 138 -21.42 19.82 -10.19
C THR A 138 -20.48 21.02 -10.28
N ALA A 139 -19.84 21.38 -9.17
CA ALA A 139 -18.91 22.50 -9.06
C ALA A 139 -17.81 22.16 -8.04
N ASN A 140 -16.67 22.83 -8.16
CA ASN A 140 -15.53 22.72 -7.24
C ASN A 140 -15.74 23.61 -6.00
N SER A 141 -16.86 23.39 -5.30
CA SER A 141 -17.23 24.17 -4.12
C SER A 141 -16.29 23.90 -2.94
N HIS A 142 -16.14 24.89 -2.05
CA HIS A 142 -15.33 24.71 -0.83
C HIS A 142 -15.99 23.70 0.12
N PRO A 143 -15.24 23.11 1.06
CA PRO A 143 -15.83 22.23 2.07
C PRO A 143 -17.02 22.87 2.78
N ARG A 144 -18.12 22.11 2.94
CA ARG A 144 -19.31 22.51 3.71
C ARG A 144 -19.93 23.86 3.25
N SER A 145 -19.88 24.16 1.96
CA SER A 145 -20.34 25.46 1.43
C SER A 145 -21.67 25.40 0.67
N ASP A 146 -22.06 24.23 0.19
CA ASP A 146 -23.30 24.00 -0.56
C ASP A 146 -23.93 22.64 -0.23
N ALA A 147 -25.09 22.34 -0.82
CA ALA A 147 -25.83 21.12 -0.53
C ALA A 147 -25.02 19.83 -0.78
N CYS A 148 -24.23 19.78 -1.86
CA CYS A 148 -23.47 18.57 -2.21
C CYS A 148 -22.28 18.38 -1.26
N THR A 149 -21.55 19.44 -0.93
CA THR A 149 -20.41 19.39 0.01
C THR A 149 -20.88 19.21 1.46
N TRP A 150 -22.11 19.61 1.78
CA TRP A 150 -22.77 19.24 3.05
C TRP A 150 -23.17 17.77 3.10
N ALA A 151 -23.58 17.16 1.98
CA ALA A 151 -23.81 15.73 1.92
C ALA A 151 -22.51 14.95 2.12
N ALA A 152 -21.42 15.35 1.45
CA ALA A 152 -20.09 14.80 1.67
C ALA A 152 -19.63 14.97 3.14
N TRP A 153 -19.85 16.14 3.75
CA TRP A 153 -19.49 16.42 5.14
C TRP A 153 -20.06 15.43 6.15
N ASN A 154 -21.24 14.87 5.87
CA ASN A 154 -21.92 13.92 6.76
C ASN A 154 -21.75 12.46 6.32
N ALA A 155 -20.95 12.20 5.28
CA ALA A 155 -20.82 10.87 4.71
C ALA A 155 -19.73 10.03 5.39
N THR A 156 -19.97 8.72 5.40
CA THR A 156 -18.91 7.73 5.65
C THR A 156 -17.97 7.70 4.46
N ASN A 157 -16.68 7.57 4.73
CA ASN A 157 -15.60 7.55 3.75
C ASN A 157 -14.64 6.37 4.03
N ILE A 158 -13.72 6.13 3.10
CA ILE A 158 -12.75 5.03 3.16
C ILE A 158 -11.89 5.08 4.42
N VAL A 159 -11.56 6.27 4.93
CA VAL A 159 -10.77 6.40 6.16
C VAL A 159 -11.51 5.82 7.36
N SER A 160 -12.82 6.05 7.46
CA SER A 160 -13.61 5.44 8.52
C SER A 160 -13.61 3.90 8.43
N ARG A 161 -13.69 3.33 7.22
CA ARG A 161 -13.56 1.87 7.02
C ARG A 161 -12.20 1.33 7.42
N LEU A 162 -11.13 2.03 7.05
CA LEU A 162 -9.77 1.65 7.42
C LEU A 162 -9.59 1.67 8.94
N VAL A 163 -10.00 2.74 9.61
CA VAL A 163 -9.85 2.89 11.07
C VAL A 163 -10.70 1.85 11.83
N ASP A 164 -11.93 1.58 11.39
CA ASP A 164 -12.79 0.55 12.00
C ASP A 164 -12.17 -0.85 11.89
N ALA A 165 -11.38 -1.10 10.84
CA ALA A 165 -10.61 -2.32 10.65
C ALA A 165 -9.25 -2.32 11.35
N GLY A 166 -8.90 -1.30 12.14
CA GLY A 166 -7.62 -1.19 12.83
C GLY A 166 -6.43 -0.82 11.92
N LEU A 167 -6.70 -0.30 10.71
CA LEU A 167 -5.67 0.16 9.78
C LEU A 167 -5.33 1.63 10.00
N THR A 168 -4.11 1.98 9.60
CA THR A 168 -3.60 3.35 9.64
C THR A 168 -3.66 4.01 8.27
N TRP A 169 -3.84 5.32 8.24
CA TRP A 169 -3.92 6.09 6.99
C TRP A 169 -3.16 7.41 7.10
N LYS A 170 -2.72 8.02 6.01
CA LYS A 170 -2.18 9.39 6.04
C LYS A 170 -2.27 10.03 4.67
N ALA A 171 -2.66 11.30 4.62
CA ALA A 171 -2.74 12.07 3.39
C ALA A 171 -1.66 13.16 3.36
N TYR A 172 -0.95 13.24 2.25
CA TYR A 172 0.11 14.19 1.96
C TYR A 172 -0.35 15.06 0.80
N LEU A 173 -0.35 16.38 1.00
CA LEU A 173 -0.85 17.33 0.01
C LEU A 173 0.26 18.35 -0.27
N GLU A 174 0.76 18.41 -1.51
CA GLU A 174 1.76 19.42 -1.86
C GLU A 174 1.17 20.84 -1.77
N ALA A 175 2.03 21.80 -1.44
CA ALA A 175 1.70 23.22 -1.23
C ALA A 175 0.64 23.51 -0.14
N MET A 176 0.06 22.51 0.53
CA MET A 176 -0.90 22.73 1.60
C MET A 176 -0.24 23.52 2.75
N PRO A 177 -0.78 24.67 3.19
CA PRO A 177 -0.08 25.53 4.14
C PRO A 177 0.05 24.92 5.54
N THR A 178 -1.04 24.32 6.03
CA THR A 178 -1.14 23.75 7.37
C THR A 178 -1.96 22.47 7.34
N ASN A 179 -1.86 21.65 8.40
CA ASN A 179 -2.64 20.41 8.48
C ASN A 179 -4.14 20.72 8.35
N CYS A 180 -4.84 19.97 7.49
CA CYS A 180 -6.24 20.19 7.11
C CYS A 180 -6.60 21.61 6.64
N ASP A 181 -5.70 22.28 5.94
CA ASP A 181 -6.11 23.52 5.31
C ASP A 181 -7.32 23.26 4.38
N SER A 182 -8.37 24.06 4.57
CA SER A 182 -9.65 23.91 3.87
C SER A 182 -9.89 25.03 2.85
N SER A 183 -8.82 25.77 2.52
CA SER A 183 -8.84 26.88 1.58
C SER A 183 -7.74 26.74 0.53
N ASN A 184 -7.96 27.31 -0.65
CA ASN A 184 -6.92 27.39 -1.67
C ASN A 184 -5.76 28.28 -1.19
N ALA A 185 -4.53 27.91 -1.52
CA ALA A 185 -3.35 28.68 -1.16
C ALA A 185 -2.20 28.45 -2.15
N GLY A 186 -1.79 29.50 -2.88
CA GLY A 186 -0.74 29.35 -3.89
C GLY A 186 -1.12 28.28 -4.92
N ARG A 187 -0.34 27.19 -4.99
CA ARG A 187 -0.60 26.03 -5.87
C ARG A 187 -1.41 24.91 -5.21
N TYR A 188 -1.81 25.08 -3.95
CA TYR A 188 -2.70 24.16 -3.27
C TYR A 188 -4.15 24.46 -3.64
N ALA A 189 -4.83 23.45 -4.21
CA ALA A 189 -6.24 23.49 -4.53
C ALA A 189 -7.02 22.59 -3.56
N VAL A 190 -7.89 23.17 -2.74
CA VAL A 190 -8.64 22.41 -1.72
C VAL A 190 -9.52 21.32 -2.36
N LYS A 191 -10.02 21.56 -3.57
CA LYS A 191 -10.82 20.59 -4.35
C LYS A 191 -10.08 19.26 -4.63
N HIS A 192 -8.75 19.22 -4.55
CA HIS A 192 -7.94 17.99 -4.71
C HIS A 192 -7.61 17.31 -3.36
N ASN A 193 -8.16 17.80 -2.25
CA ASN A 193 -8.02 17.23 -0.92
C ASN A 193 -9.39 16.75 -0.40
N PRO A 194 -9.81 15.51 -0.69
CA PRO A 194 -11.12 15.03 -0.28
C PRO A 194 -11.25 14.94 1.26
N PHE A 195 -10.15 14.79 1.99
CA PHE A 195 -10.18 14.53 3.42
C PHE A 195 -10.71 15.72 4.24
N VAL A 196 -10.61 16.95 3.73
CA VAL A 196 -11.20 18.13 4.38
C VAL A 196 -12.67 18.34 4.05
N TYR A 197 -13.26 17.51 3.18
CA TYR A 197 -14.70 17.53 2.88
C TYR A 197 -15.51 16.62 3.81
N TYR A 198 -14.87 15.79 4.65
CA TYR A 198 -15.55 14.89 5.58
C TYR A 198 -15.50 15.46 7.01
N GLY A 199 -16.67 15.63 7.63
CA GLY A 199 -16.78 16.27 8.93
C GLY A 199 -16.19 15.46 10.08
N ASP A 200 -16.18 14.14 9.98
CA ASP A 200 -15.53 13.24 10.94
C ASP A 200 -14.00 13.34 10.91
N LEU A 201 -13.42 13.79 9.79
CA LEU A 201 -11.98 14.04 9.64
C LEU A 201 -11.64 15.49 9.98
N ALA A 202 -12.24 16.45 9.27
CA ALA A 202 -11.96 17.87 9.41
C ALA A 202 -12.37 18.42 10.79
N GLY A 203 -13.41 17.88 11.41
CA GLY A 203 -13.87 18.25 12.74
C GLY A 203 -13.13 17.56 13.89
N ASN A 204 -12.20 16.66 13.62
CA ASN A 204 -11.48 15.87 14.62
C ASN A 204 -9.98 16.16 14.58
N ALA A 205 -9.43 16.79 15.63
CA ALA A 205 -8.03 17.20 15.67
C ALA A 205 -7.02 16.05 15.43
N THR A 206 -7.30 14.85 15.96
CA THR A 206 -6.42 13.68 15.78
C THR A 206 -6.42 13.19 14.35
N ARG A 207 -7.60 13.03 13.74
CA ARG A 207 -7.70 12.62 12.32
C ARG A 207 -7.15 13.70 11.40
N CYS A 208 -7.43 14.95 11.74
CA CYS A 208 -6.95 16.09 11.01
C CYS A 208 -5.42 16.20 11.00
N SER A 209 -4.75 15.85 12.11
CA SER A 209 -3.28 15.81 12.15
C SER A 209 -2.63 14.81 11.17
N ARG A 210 -3.44 13.96 10.50
CA ARG A 210 -3.01 12.99 9.48
C ARG A 210 -3.26 13.46 8.04
N VAL A 211 -3.82 14.66 7.86
CA VAL A 211 -3.89 15.37 6.57
C VAL A 211 -2.82 16.45 6.64
N VAL A 212 -1.65 16.19 6.05
CA VAL A 212 -0.44 16.99 6.27
C VAL A 212 0.13 17.56 4.98
N PRO A 213 0.85 18.69 5.03
CA PRO A 213 1.64 19.14 3.90
C PRO A 213 2.63 18.04 3.49
N ALA A 214 2.77 17.78 2.18
CA ALA A 214 3.74 16.81 1.67
C ALA A 214 5.19 17.26 1.93
N GLY A 215 5.39 18.56 2.18
CA GLY A 215 6.70 19.18 2.38
C GLY A 215 7.44 19.38 1.04
N PRO A 216 8.64 19.98 1.08
CA PRO A 216 9.44 20.15 -0.12
C PRO A 216 9.78 18.79 -0.75
N SER A 217 9.51 18.64 -2.05
CA SER A 217 9.80 17.41 -2.81
C SER A 217 9.22 16.14 -2.15
N ASP A 218 8.01 16.25 -1.58
CA ASP A 218 7.28 15.15 -0.95
C ASP A 218 8.00 14.43 0.20
N GLN A 219 8.98 15.09 0.83
CA GLN A 219 9.82 14.48 1.86
C GLN A 219 9.01 13.93 3.04
N ALA A 220 7.83 14.47 3.35
CA ALA A 220 6.99 13.94 4.43
C ALA A 220 6.46 12.54 4.11
N LEU A 221 6.10 12.25 2.85
CA LEU A 221 5.72 10.92 2.40
C LEU A 221 6.94 10.00 2.40
N LEU A 222 8.06 10.45 1.81
CA LEU A 222 9.28 9.65 1.70
C LEU A 222 9.81 9.23 3.08
N ASN A 223 9.85 10.14 4.06
CA ASN A 223 10.20 9.82 5.45
C ASN A 223 9.25 8.78 6.08
N GLY A 224 7.96 8.82 5.72
CA GLY A 224 6.99 7.82 6.15
C GLY A 224 7.25 6.44 5.57
N LEU A 225 7.84 6.37 4.38
CA LEU A 225 8.16 5.12 3.67
C LEU A 225 9.55 4.56 4.03
N ASP A 226 10.39 5.33 4.73
CA ASP A 226 11.75 4.90 5.13
C ASP A 226 11.78 3.88 6.27
N SER A 227 10.68 3.70 7.01
CA SER A 227 10.57 2.62 7.99
C SER A 227 9.14 2.11 8.17
N VAL A 228 9.01 0.82 8.45
CA VAL A 228 7.71 0.17 8.71
C VAL A 228 7.02 0.76 9.94
N ALA A 229 7.78 1.21 10.94
CA ALA A 229 7.25 1.80 12.17
C ALA A 229 6.54 3.15 11.93
N ASN A 230 6.91 3.88 10.88
CA ASN A 230 6.33 5.20 10.54
C ASN A 230 5.26 5.11 9.44
N ALA A 231 5.27 4.03 8.67
CA ALA A 231 4.41 3.86 7.52
C ALA A 231 2.93 3.73 7.94
N SER A 232 2.04 4.27 7.11
CA SER A 232 0.60 4.01 7.24
C SER A 232 0.16 2.98 6.21
N ASN A 233 -0.83 2.14 6.52
CA ASN A 233 -1.34 1.14 5.57
C ASN A 233 -1.88 1.80 4.29
N TYR A 234 -2.63 2.89 4.43
CA TYR A 234 -3.15 3.68 3.32
C TYR A 234 -2.49 5.05 3.27
N MET A 235 -1.77 5.36 2.20
CA MET A 235 -1.10 6.64 2.01
C MET A 235 -1.63 7.30 0.76
N TRP A 236 -2.04 8.56 0.87
CA TRP A 236 -2.54 9.36 -0.23
C TRP A 236 -1.57 10.49 -0.53
N LEU A 237 -1.29 10.75 -1.81
CA LEU A 237 -0.58 11.94 -2.26
C LEU A 237 -1.40 12.66 -3.34
N THR A 238 -1.62 13.95 -3.15
CA THR A 238 -1.99 14.86 -4.24
C THR A 238 -0.84 15.85 -4.44
N PRO A 239 -0.21 15.88 -5.64
CA PRO A 239 0.75 16.92 -5.99
C PRO A 239 0.08 18.30 -6.13
N ASP A 240 0.89 19.36 -6.24
CA ASP A 240 0.38 20.72 -6.43
C ASP A 240 -0.11 20.93 -7.86
N LEU A 241 -0.83 22.03 -8.11
CA LEU A 241 -1.40 22.35 -9.43
C LEU A 241 -0.40 22.34 -10.61
N CYS A 242 0.90 22.42 -10.36
CA CYS A 242 1.90 22.27 -11.41
C CYS A 242 2.33 20.81 -11.56
N ASN A 243 2.70 20.16 -10.46
CA ASN A 243 3.21 18.79 -10.47
C ASN A 243 2.12 17.78 -10.88
N ASP A 244 0.85 18.04 -10.56
CA ASP A 244 -0.31 17.22 -10.95
C ASP A 244 -0.70 17.34 -12.43
N MET A 245 -0.07 18.27 -13.18
CA MET A 245 -0.34 18.62 -14.59
C MET A 245 -1.62 19.42 -14.86
N HIS A 246 -2.23 20.04 -13.86
CA HIS A 246 -3.38 20.92 -14.04
C HIS A 246 -2.97 22.24 -14.74
N ASP A 247 -2.02 22.97 -14.16
CA ASP A 247 -1.53 24.27 -14.64
C ASP A 247 -0.24 24.15 -15.46
N CYS A 248 0.55 23.11 -15.22
CA CYS A 248 1.79 22.86 -15.95
C CYS A 248 1.61 21.75 -17.00
N ASN A 249 2.50 21.74 -17.99
CA ASN A 249 2.44 20.78 -19.08
C ASN A 249 2.80 19.35 -18.62
N VAL A 250 2.37 18.36 -19.42
CA VAL A 250 2.62 16.93 -19.15
C VAL A 250 4.09 16.62 -18.93
N THR A 251 5.01 17.29 -19.63
CA THR A 251 6.45 17.09 -19.47
C THR A 251 6.97 17.50 -18.08
N VAL A 252 6.40 18.53 -17.46
CA VAL A 252 6.76 18.93 -16.09
C VAL A 252 6.29 17.89 -15.08
N GLY A 253 5.03 17.46 -15.19
CA GLY A 253 4.52 16.39 -14.32
C GLY A 253 5.24 15.05 -14.53
N ASP A 254 5.63 14.72 -15.77
CA ASP A 254 6.40 13.49 -16.04
C ASP A 254 7.78 13.54 -15.40
N ALA A 255 8.46 14.70 -15.45
CA ALA A 255 9.73 14.90 -14.77
C ALA A 255 9.59 14.84 -13.23
N PHE A 256 8.51 15.40 -12.69
CA PHE A 256 8.17 15.26 -11.27
C PHE A 256 7.99 13.77 -10.88
N MET A 257 7.17 13.03 -11.64
CA MET A 257 6.93 11.61 -11.40
C MET A 257 8.21 10.77 -11.58
N ALA A 258 9.07 11.12 -12.53
CA ALA A 258 10.37 10.48 -12.73
C ALA A 258 11.33 10.70 -11.56
N GLY A 259 11.19 11.80 -10.82
CA GLY A 259 11.94 12.04 -9.59
C GLY A 259 11.33 11.32 -8.37
N LEU A 260 10.01 11.36 -8.22
CA LEU A 260 9.32 10.87 -7.03
C LEU A 260 9.15 9.34 -7.03
N VAL A 261 8.60 8.77 -8.10
CA VAL A 261 8.18 7.36 -8.12
C VAL A 261 9.36 6.40 -7.87
N PRO A 262 10.56 6.59 -8.44
CA PRO A 262 11.70 5.73 -8.11
C PRO A 262 12.10 5.78 -6.64
N GLN A 263 11.91 6.91 -5.95
CA GLN A 263 12.18 7.02 -4.51
C GLN A 263 11.14 6.25 -3.70
N ILE A 264 9.86 6.33 -4.07
CA ILE A 264 8.79 5.52 -3.47
C ILE A 264 9.10 4.03 -3.64
N LEU A 265 9.38 3.59 -4.88
CA LEU A 265 9.65 2.18 -5.20
C LEU A 265 10.94 1.65 -4.54
N ASN A 266 11.91 2.52 -4.27
CA ASN A 266 13.15 2.17 -3.56
C ASN A 266 13.10 2.47 -2.05
N SER A 267 11.96 2.86 -1.50
CA SER A 267 11.81 3.05 -0.05
C SER A 267 11.92 1.73 0.71
N THR A 268 12.16 1.79 2.03
CA THR A 268 12.19 0.61 2.89
C THR A 268 10.88 -0.16 2.83
N VAL A 269 9.74 0.53 2.89
CA VAL A 269 8.42 -0.12 2.82
C VAL A 269 8.24 -0.88 1.50
N PHE A 270 8.53 -0.24 0.35
CA PHE A 270 8.35 -0.91 -0.95
C PHE A 270 9.36 -2.02 -1.23
N ARG A 271 10.55 -2.00 -0.62
CA ARG A 271 11.54 -3.07 -0.79
C ARG A 271 11.38 -4.24 0.18
N THR A 272 10.70 -4.04 1.31
CA THR A 272 10.68 -5.04 2.39
C THR A 272 9.28 -5.53 2.76
N GLN A 273 8.23 -4.82 2.33
CA GLN A 273 6.84 -5.15 2.64
C GLN A 273 6.04 -5.43 1.38
N ARG A 274 4.85 -6.00 1.55
CA ARG A 274 3.85 -6.15 0.49
C ARG A 274 3.22 -4.80 0.20
N ALA A 275 3.88 -3.99 -0.63
CA ALA A 275 3.43 -2.65 -0.98
C ALA A 275 2.92 -2.54 -2.43
N ALA A 276 1.97 -1.65 -2.66
CA ALA A 276 1.49 -1.30 -3.99
C ALA A 276 1.49 0.22 -4.20
N LEU A 277 1.70 0.65 -5.44
CA LEU A 277 1.56 2.04 -5.86
C LEU A 277 0.44 2.11 -6.89
N LEU A 278 -0.58 2.92 -6.62
CA LEU A 278 -1.60 3.29 -7.58
C LEU A 278 -1.35 4.72 -8.03
N ILE A 279 -1.26 4.94 -9.35
CA ILE A 279 -1.28 6.27 -9.95
C ILE A 279 -2.50 6.34 -10.85
N THR A 280 -3.34 7.35 -10.65
CA THR A 280 -4.53 7.60 -11.47
C THR A 280 -4.71 9.10 -11.72
N TYR A 281 -5.68 9.45 -12.54
CA TYR A 281 -6.09 10.83 -12.82
C TYR A 281 -7.54 11.04 -12.38
N ASP A 282 -7.89 12.27 -12.04
CA ASP A 282 -9.24 12.63 -11.65
C ASP A 282 -10.20 12.67 -12.85
N GLU A 283 -9.84 13.33 -13.95
CA GLU A 283 -10.69 13.46 -15.14
C GLU A 283 -9.84 13.70 -16.40
N ASP A 284 -10.51 13.82 -17.55
CA ASP A 284 -9.88 14.06 -18.85
C ASP A 284 -9.83 15.55 -19.26
N GLY A 285 -10.26 16.45 -18.38
CA GLY A 285 -10.40 17.88 -18.67
C GLY A 285 -11.48 18.22 -19.70
N GLY A 286 -12.49 17.35 -19.87
CA GLY A 286 -13.60 17.55 -20.80
C GLY A 286 -13.21 17.35 -22.27
N LYS A 287 -12.11 16.64 -22.53
CA LYS A 287 -11.55 16.45 -23.89
C LYS A 287 -12.15 15.26 -24.63
N GLY A 288 -13.06 14.53 -24.01
CA GLY A 288 -13.74 13.38 -24.61
C GLY A 288 -12.86 12.13 -24.70
N SER A 289 -11.79 12.04 -23.91
CA SER A 289 -11.04 10.81 -23.74
C SER A 289 -11.74 9.96 -22.68
N PRO A 290 -12.42 8.86 -23.05
CA PRO A 290 -13.13 8.07 -22.06
C PRO A 290 -12.18 7.43 -21.04
N ASN A 291 -10.90 7.27 -21.39
CA ASN A 291 -9.96 6.48 -20.62
C ASN A 291 -8.85 7.35 -20.04
N LEU A 292 -8.68 7.27 -18.72
CA LEU A 292 -7.64 7.93 -17.95
C LEU A 292 -6.40 7.03 -17.84
N TYR A 293 -5.23 7.64 -17.69
CA TYR A 293 -4.04 6.88 -17.33
C TYR A 293 -4.20 6.34 -15.90
N THR A 294 -4.24 5.02 -15.73
CA THR A 294 -4.28 4.39 -14.39
C THR A 294 -3.37 3.17 -14.36
N VAL A 295 -2.39 3.19 -13.44
CA VAL A 295 -1.37 2.15 -13.31
C VAL A 295 -1.25 1.68 -11.87
N TRP A 296 -1.23 0.36 -11.70
CA TRP A 296 -0.73 -0.31 -10.51
C TRP A 296 0.74 -0.69 -10.72
N SER A 297 1.61 -0.25 -9.82
CA SER A 297 3.05 -0.54 -9.79
C SER A 297 3.52 -0.98 -8.40
N GLY A 298 4.80 -1.25 -8.24
CA GLY A 298 5.40 -1.76 -7.01
C GLY A 298 5.48 -3.28 -6.94
N PRO A 299 5.99 -3.83 -5.82
CA PRO A 299 6.28 -5.27 -5.70
C PRO A 299 5.03 -6.15 -5.77
N MET A 300 3.86 -5.63 -5.39
CA MET A 300 2.61 -6.39 -5.45
C MET A 300 1.83 -6.19 -6.76
N ALA A 301 2.33 -5.39 -7.71
CA ALA A 301 1.70 -5.21 -9.01
C ALA A 301 2.24 -6.21 -10.05
N ARG A 302 1.35 -6.69 -10.92
CA ARG A 302 1.73 -7.50 -12.08
C ARG A 302 2.46 -6.64 -13.10
N ARG A 303 3.61 -7.13 -13.56
CA ARG A 303 4.45 -6.45 -14.55
C ARG A 303 3.98 -6.70 -15.98
N GLY A 304 4.00 -5.66 -16.81
CA GLY A 304 3.59 -5.72 -18.21
C GLY A 304 2.14 -6.16 -18.43
N TYR A 305 1.29 -6.05 -17.39
CA TYR A 305 -0.10 -6.46 -17.45
C TYR A 305 -0.97 -5.34 -18.02
N ARG A 306 -1.92 -5.68 -18.89
CA ARG A 306 -2.89 -4.74 -19.43
C ARG A 306 -4.28 -5.31 -19.27
N SER A 307 -5.23 -4.49 -18.84
CA SER A 307 -6.63 -4.89 -18.74
C SER A 307 -7.54 -3.90 -19.45
N ALA A 308 -8.46 -4.45 -20.25
CA ALA A 308 -9.50 -3.72 -20.96
C ALA A 308 -10.88 -3.86 -20.29
N VAL A 309 -10.94 -4.42 -19.08
CA VAL A 309 -12.16 -4.37 -18.26
C VAL A 309 -12.52 -2.91 -18.00
N ALA A 310 -13.82 -2.60 -18.01
CA ALA A 310 -14.31 -1.28 -17.66
C ALA A 310 -14.14 -1.04 -16.16
N TYR A 311 -13.29 -0.07 -15.84
CA TYR A 311 -13.04 0.41 -14.48
C TYR A 311 -13.39 1.89 -14.38
N ASP A 312 -13.65 2.34 -13.17
CA ASP A 312 -13.80 3.75 -12.85
C ASP A 312 -13.21 4.05 -11.46
N HIS A 313 -13.40 5.27 -10.93
CA HIS A 313 -12.92 5.58 -9.58
C HIS A 313 -13.52 4.71 -8.48
N PHE A 314 -14.73 4.15 -8.67
CA PHE A 314 -15.31 3.23 -7.70
C PHE A 314 -14.58 1.87 -7.72
N SER A 315 -14.02 1.47 -8.87
CA SER A 315 -13.15 0.28 -8.95
C SER A 315 -11.91 0.38 -8.06
N VAL A 316 -11.38 1.59 -7.85
CA VAL A 316 -10.27 1.81 -6.90
C VAL A 316 -10.71 1.49 -5.49
N LEU A 317 -11.83 2.07 -5.03
CA LEU A 317 -12.37 1.80 -3.69
C LEU A 317 -12.72 0.33 -3.51
N ARG A 318 -13.41 -0.27 -4.48
CA ARG A 318 -13.74 -1.70 -4.47
C ARG A 318 -12.50 -2.57 -4.23
N THR A 319 -11.38 -2.20 -4.85
CA THR A 319 -10.11 -2.93 -4.71
C THR A 319 -9.50 -2.76 -3.32
N LEU A 320 -9.54 -1.56 -2.75
CA LEU A 320 -9.07 -1.29 -1.38
C LEU A 320 -9.93 -2.04 -0.35
N GLU A 321 -11.25 -2.05 -0.55
CA GLU A 321 -12.20 -2.75 0.30
C GLU A 321 -12.02 -4.26 0.24
N GLU A 322 -11.88 -4.82 -0.96
CA GLU A 322 -11.57 -6.24 -1.12
C GLU A 322 -10.24 -6.59 -0.45
N ASN A 323 -9.20 -5.76 -0.64
CA ASN A 323 -7.87 -6.02 -0.08
C ASN A 323 -7.89 -6.20 1.44
N TRP A 324 -8.65 -5.39 2.18
CA TRP A 324 -8.71 -5.47 3.65
C TRP A 324 -10.02 -6.02 4.19
N ASN A 325 -10.85 -6.63 3.33
CA ASN A 325 -12.18 -7.13 3.68
C ASN A 325 -13.05 -6.06 4.39
N LEU A 326 -13.02 -4.83 3.88
CA LEU A 326 -13.81 -3.73 4.39
C LEU A 326 -15.24 -3.82 3.85
N ALA A 327 -16.20 -3.38 4.64
CA ALA A 327 -17.56 -3.21 4.15
C ALA A 327 -17.61 -2.09 3.09
N PRO A 328 -18.28 -2.29 1.94
CA PRO A 328 -18.50 -1.22 0.98
C PRO A 328 -19.13 0.02 1.61
N LEU A 329 -18.86 1.19 1.05
CA LEU A 329 -19.50 2.43 1.49
C LEU A 329 -20.93 2.51 0.99
N ASN A 330 -21.21 2.12 -0.26
CA ASN A 330 -22.56 2.15 -0.83
C ASN A 330 -22.77 1.17 -2.02
N GLY A 331 -23.68 1.49 -2.93
CA GLY A 331 -23.99 0.65 -4.10
C GLY A 331 -22.99 0.79 -5.25
N ASN A 332 -22.30 1.92 -5.34
CA ASN A 332 -21.39 2.22 -6.45
C ASN A 332 -20.11 1.38 -6.35
N ASP A 333 -19.46 1.35 -5.20
CA ASP A 333 -18.27 0.54 -4.94
C ASP A 333 -18.59 -0.96 -4.88
N SER A 334 -19.68 -1.37 -4.22
CA SER A 334 -20.07 -2.79 -4.13
C SER A 334 -20.40 -3.44 -5.48
N SER A 335 -20.81 -2.65 -6.47
CA SER A 335 -21.09 -3.11 -7.84
C SER A 335 -19.95 -2.87 -8.83
N ALA A 336 -18.91 -2.12 -8.45
CA ALA A 336 -17.79 -1.81 -9.32
C ALA A 336 -16.92 -3.03 -9.61
N SER A 337 -16.30 -3.04 -10.79
CA SER A 337 -15.29 -4.04 -11.15
C SER A 337 -14.08 -3.93 -10.23
N SER A 338 -13.64 -5.03 -9.62
CA SER A 338 -12.39 -5.06 -8.84
C SER A 338 -11.17 -5.03 -9.75
N MET A 339 -10.14 -4.27 -9.36
CA MET A 339 -8.83 -4.23 -10.00
C MET A 339 -7.85 -5.28 -9.42
N ALA A 340 -8.33 -6.28 -8.67
CA ALA A 340 -7.48 -7.33 -8.10
C ALA A 340 -6.60 -8.06 -9.14
N SER A 341 -7.05 -8.14 -10.41
CA SER A 341 -6.27 -8.78 -11.49
C SER A 341 -4.97 -8.06 -11.83
N PHE A 342 -4.79 -6.80 -11.40
CA PHE A 342 -3.54 -6.06 -11.51
C PHE A 342 -2.51 -6.43 -10.44
N LEU A 343 -2.94 -7.14 -9.40
CA LEU A 343 -2.12 -7.46 -8.24
C LEU A 343 -1.72 -8.93 -8.28
N VAL A 344 -0.58 -9.24 -7.65
CA VAL A 344 -0.20 -10.61 -7.34
C VAL A 344 -0.72 -10.93 -5.93
N GLU A 345 -1.33 -12.09 -5.76
CA GLU A 345 -1.59 -12.60 -4.42
C GLU A 345 -0.23 -12.86 -3.75
N GLY A 346 -0.09 -12.41 -2.51
CA GLY A 346 1.12 -12.65 -1.73
C GLY A 346 1.42 -14.15 -1.61
N PRO A 347 2.67 -14.53 -1.27
CA PRO A 347 2.98 -15.92 -1.02
C PRO A 347 2.11 -16.47 0.12
N VAL A 348 1.50 -17.63 -0.09
CA VAL A 348 0.76 -18.38 0.91
C VAL A 348 1.75 -19.29 1.64
N ALA A 349 2.01 -18.97 2.91
CA ALA A 349 2.82 -19.80 3.79
C ALA A 349 2.07 -21.08 4.17
N ARG A 350 2.71 -22.24 3.98
CA ARG A 350 2.17 -23.56 4.36
C ARG A 350 3.31 -24.44 4.83
N PHE A 351 3.20 -24.98 6.03
CA PHE A 351 4.15 -25.95 6.54
C PHE A 351 3.47 -27.10 7.27
N VAL A 352 4.22 -28.19 7.42
CA VAL A 352 3.89 -29.30 8.32
C VAL A 352 5.05 -29.51 9.27
N SER A 353 4.76 -29.84 10.53
CA SER A 353 5.76 -30.21 11.52
C SER A 353 5.74 -31.72 11.79
N SER A 354 6.91 -32.29 12.09
CA SER A 354 7.05 -33.70 12.46
C SER A 354 8.22 -33.90 13.42
N PRO A 355 8.08 -34.72 14.48
CA PRO A 355 6.85 -35.43 14.87
C PRO A 355 5.82 -34.48 15.48
N ALA A 356 4.52 -34.82 15.35
CA ALA A 356 3.43 -34.00 15.93
C ALA A 356 3.46 -33.94 17.47
N TRP A 357 4.15 -34.88 18.11
CA TRP A 357 4.32 -34.98 19.56
C TRP A 357 5.78 -35.28 19.89
N PRO A 358 6.68 -34.30 19.77
CA PRO A 358 8.07 -34.48 20.11
C PRO A 358 8.23 -34.70 21.62
N GLN A 359 9.17 -35.55 22.00
CA GLN A 359 9.66 -35.57 23.38
C GLN A 359 10.51 -34.32 23.62
N GLY A 360 10.65 -33.86 24.86
CA GLY A 360 11.51 -32.71 25.17
C GLY A 360 12.94 -32.93 24.65
N ASN A 361 13.54 -31.89 24.06
CA ASN A 361 14.82 -31.93 23.34
C ASN A 361 14.84 -32.78 22.05
N ALA A 362 13.72 -33.38 21.62
CA ALA A 362 13.66 -34.01 20.31
C ALA A 362 13.58 -32.96 19.21
N THR A 363 14.34 -33.18 18.13
CA THR A 363 14.26 -32.34 16.94
C THR A 363 12.91 -32.48 16.27
N VAL A 364 12.29 -31.35 15.99
CA VAL A 364 11.11 -31.20 15.14
C VAL A 364 11.56 -30.67 13.79
N THR A 365 11.18 -31.36 12.72
CA THR A 365 11.36 -30.90 11.34
C THR A 365 10.12 -30.13 10.91
N PHE A 366 10.33 -28.93 10.39
CA PHE A 366 9.31 -28.09 9.78
C PHE A 366 9.54 -28.05 8.28
N ASN A 367 8.54 -28.47 7.51
CA ASN A 367 8.63 -28.55 6.06
C ASN A 367 7.62 -27.58 5.43
N ALA A 368 8.12 -26.45 4.94
CA ALA A 368 7.34 -25.39 4.30
C ALA A 368 7.25 -25.54 2.77
N SER A 369 7.64 -26.68 2.20
CA SER A 369 7.76 -26.86 0.74
C SER A 369 6.44 -26.75 -0.03
N THR A 370 5.31 -26.83 0.66
CA THR A 370 3.98 -26.62 0.08
C THR A 370 3.55 -25.14 0.03
N SER A 371 4.39 -24.23 0.53
CA SER A 371 4.17 -22.80 0.38
C SER A 371 4.21 -22.42 -1.10
N SER A 372 3.39 -21.45 -1.50
CA SER A 372 3.22 -21.08 -2.92
C SER A 372 3.17 -19.57 -3.09
N SER A 373 3.50 -19.07 -4.28
CA SER A 373 3.21 -17.69 -4.67
C SER A 373 2.59 -17.66 -6.05
N SER A 374 1.64 -16.74 -6.25
CA SER A 374 1.07 -16.45 -7.56
C SER A 374 1.97 -15.54 -8.42
N ALA A 375 2.98 -14.93 -7.79
CA ALA A 375 3.89 -14.01 -8.47
C ALA A 375 4.84 -14.77 -9.42
N PRO A 376 4.97 -14.34 -10.69
CA PRO A 376 5.84 -15.01 -11.65
C PRO A 376 7.33 -14.80 -11.33
N ASN A 377 8.15 -15.84 -11.55
CA ASN A 377 9.61 -15.81 -11.43
C ASN A 377 10.16 -15.43 -10.04
N VAL A 378 9.46 -15.82 -8.98
CA VAL A 378 9.87 -15.53 -7.60
C VAL A 378 10.49 -16.75 -6.93
N THR A 379 11.56 -16.51 -6.18
CA THR A 379 12.12 -17.50 -5.26
C THR A 379 11.56 -17.24 -3.87
N LEU A 380 10.91 -18.24 -3.28
CA LEU A 380 10.44 -18.15 -1.90
C LEU A 380 11.63 -18.22 -0.95
N GLN A 381 11.64 -17.34 0.05
CA GLN A 381 12.52 -17.44 1.20
C GLN A 381 11.70 -17.67 2.47
N PHE A 382 12.31 -18.39 3.41
CA PHE A 382 11.72 -18.87 4.64
C PHE A 382 12.58 -18.40 5.81
N ARG A 383 11.92 -18.00 6.89
CA ARG A 383 12.54 -17.79 8.21
C ARG A 383 11.52 -18.11 9.29
N TRP A 384 12.00 -18.43 10.48
CA TRP A 384 11.21 -18.99 11.55
C TRP A 384 11.38 -18.16 12.82
N ASP A 385 10.27 -17.94 13.50
CA ASP A 385 10.22 -17.47 14.89
C ASP A 385 9.72 -18.66 15.70
N TRP A 386 10.65 -19.34 16.38
CA TRP A 386 10.35 -20.55 17.13
C TRP A 386 9.63 -20.26 18.43
N THR A 387 9.73 -19.03 18.92
CA THR A 387 9.22 -18.62 20.24
C THR A 387 7.94 -17.79 20.17
N ASP A 388 7.53 -17.38 18.97
CA ASP A 388 6.39 -16.51 18.71
C ASP A 388 6.46 -15.21 19.54
N ASP A 389 7.67 -14.67 19.69
CA ASP A 389 7.93 -13.43 20.43
C ASP A 389 8.02 -12.21 19.50
N GLY A 390 7.87 -12.42 18.19
CA GLY A 390 8.00 -11.41 17.14
C GLY A 390 9.45 -11.16 16.70
N ILE A 391 10.41 -11.89 17.25
CA ILE A 391 11.83 -11.84 16.88
C ILE A 391 12.18 -13.13 16.12
N TRP A 392 12.68 -12.95 14.90
CA TRP A 392 13.05 -14.08 14.05
C TRP A 392 14.32 -14.76 14.54
N ASP A 393 14.23 -16.06 14.82
CA ASP A 393 15.35 -16.88 15.27
C ASP A 393 16.29 -17.33 14.15
N THR A 394 15.78 -17.39 12.91
CA THR A 394 16.58 -17.81 11.76
C THR A 394 16.77 -16.69 10.75
N PRO A 395 17.92 -16.64 10.05
CA PRO A 395 18.05 -15.80 8.87
C PRO A 395 17.14 -16.31 7.75
N TRP A 396 16.95 -15.48 6.73
CA TRP A 396 16.28 -15.89 5.49
C TRP A 396 17.03 -17.03 4.81
N SER A 397 16.28 -18.02 4.33
CA SER A 397 16.79 -19.19 3.62
C SER A 397 15.91 -19.54 2.44
N THR A 398 16.47 -20.00 1.33
CA THR A 398 15.69 -20.59 0.23
C THR A 398 15.36 -22.07 0.48
N ASN A 399 15.90 -22.66 1.55
CA ASN A 399 15.56 -24.01 1.98
C ASN A 399 14.21 -23.97 2.73
N PRO A 400 13.15 -24.64 2.24
CA PRO A 400 11.85 -24.69 2.92
C PRO A 400 11.85 -25.59 4.17
N ILE A 401 12.94 -26.31 4.43
CA ILE A 401 13.04 -27.24 5.56
C ILE A 401 13.91 -26.61 6.64
N ALA A 402 13.39 -26.59 7.87
CA ALA A 402 14.13 -26.21 9.06
C ALA A 402 13.91 -27.21 10.19
N GLU A 403 14.84 -27.22 11.14
CA GLU A 403 14.82 -28.12 12.29
C GLU A 403 15.00 -27.31 13.56
N HIS A 404 14.19 -27.60 14.58
CA HIS A 404 14.27 -26.95 15.88
C HIS A 404 13.93 -27.94 17.00
N ALA A 405 14.56 -27.81 18.16
CA ALA A 405 14.30 -28.63 19.33
C ALA A 405 13.89 -27.75 20.51
N TYR A 406 12.70 -28.00 21.06
CA TYR A 406 12.18 -27.28 22.21
C TYR A 406 12.74 -27.86 23.50
N THR A 407 13.39 -27.02 24.30
CA THR A 407 14.07 -27.43 25.54
C THR A 407 13.12 -27.54 26.74
N PRO A 408 12.26 -26.55 27.02
CA PRO A 408 11.17 -26.72 27.97
C PRO A 408 10.09 -27.66 27.40
N ALA A 409 9.48 -28.49 28.25
CA ALA A 409 8.25 -29.16 27.89
C ALA A 409 7.10 -28.13 27.89
N GLY A 410 6.34 -28.06 26.80
CA GLY A 410 5.27 -27.07 26.66
C GLY A 410 4.38 -27.34 25.44
N VAL A 411 3.26 -26.62 25.38
CA VAL A 411 2.48 -26.47 24.15
C VAL A 411 3.02 -25.26 23.43
N TYR A 412 3.57 -25.47 22.26
CA TYR A 412 4.04 -24.42 21.37
C TYR A 412 2.99 -24.26 20.27
N THR A 413 2.42 -23.07 20.15
CA THR A 413 1.55 -22.71 19.03
C THR A 413 2.43 -22.32 17.86
N ALA A 414 2.10 -22.87 16.69
CA ALA A 414 2.74 -22.61 15.42
C ALA A 414 1.73 -22.01 14.43
#